data_AF-A0A8T4TY88-F1
#
_entry.id   AF-A0A8T4TY88-F1
#
_cell.length_a   1.000
_cell.length_b   1.000
_cell.length_c   1.000
_cell.angle_alpha   90.00
_cell.angle_beta   90.00
_cell.angle_gamma   90.00
#
_symmetry.space_group_name_H-M   'P 1'
#
loop_
_entity.id
_entity.type
_entity.pdbx_description
1 polymer ?
#
loop_
_entity_poly.entity_id
_entity_poly.type
_entity_poly.pdbx_seq_one_letter_code
_entity_poly.pdbx_strand_id
1 'polypeptide(L)' 'MRTLWKILAWVSLLCGLLTFLTAWISLMLGKNIFGIAPEFYFFDAIGAVLFAIFFLIWGKTEEGKK' A
#
# COMPACT_ATOMS: atom_id res chain seq x y z
N MET A 1 1.34 10.46 19.11
CA MET A 1 1.11 9.13 18.51
C MET A 1 0.15 9.14 17.32
N ARG A 2 -0.98 9.88 17.36
CA ARG A 2 -1.95 9.99 16.24
C ARG A 2 -1.33 10.34 14.87
N THR A 3 -0.42 11.30 14.84
CA THR A 3 0.22 11.78 13.61
C THR A 3 1.12 10.71 12.99
N LEU A 4 1.81 9.91 13.81
CA LEU A 4 2.69 8.84 13.33
C LEU A 4 1.90 7.73 12.62
N TRP A 5 0.82 7.22 13.24
CA TRP A 5 -0.02 6.20 12.62
C TRP A 5 -0.66 6.65 11.31
N LYS A 6 -1.13 7.90 11.25
CA LYS A 6 -1.63 8.49 10.02
C LYS A 6 -0.55 8.61 8.95
N ILE A 7 0.65 9.09 9.30
CA ILE A 7 1.77 9.18 8.36
C ILE A 7 2.11 7.79 7.80
N LEU A 8 2.22 6.77 8.66
CA LEU A 8 2.49 5.39 8.23
C LEU A 8 1.41 4.85 7.30
N ALA A 9 0.13 5.12 7.59
CA ALA A 9 -0.97 4.75 6.71
C ALA A 9 -0.88 5.44 5.33
N TRP A 10 -0.59 6.74 5.31
CA TRP A 10 -0.44 7.50 4.06
C TRP A 10 0.77 7.04 3.23
N VAL A 11 1.91 6.78 3.88
CA VAL A 11 3.11 6.25 3.21
C VAL A 11 2.82 4.88 2.62
N SER A 12 2.13 4.01 3.36
CA SER A 12 1.73 2.68 2.87
C SER A 12 0.75 2.78 1.69
N LEU A 13 -0.21 3.71 1.73
CA LEU A 13 -1.12 4.00 0.61
C LEU A 13 -0.38 4.51 -0.63
N LEU A 14 0.58 5.41 -0.45
CA LEU A 14 1.39 5.93 -1.55
C LEU A 14 2.22 4.80 -2.18
N CYS A 15 2.81 3.94 -1.36
CA CYS A 15 3.59 2.78 -1.83
C CYS A 15 2.71 1.83 -2.64
N GLY A 16 1.52 1.48 -2.13
CA GLY A 16 0.56 0.62 -2.83
C GLY A 16 0.05 1.22 -4.15
N LEU A 17 -0.14 2.54 -4.20
CA LEU A 17 -0.52 3.23 -5.44
C LEU A 17 0.58 3.15 -6.50
N LEU A 18 1.84 3.34 -6.10
CA LEU A 18 2.99 3.26 -7.01
C LEU A 18 3.19 1.84 -7.56
N THR A 19 3.04 0.82 -6.73
CA THR A 19 3.16 -0.58 -7.19
C THR A 19 1.98 -0.97 -8.06
N PHE A 20 0.77 -0.49 -7.77
CA PHE A 20 -0.38 -0.64 -8.67
C PHE A 20 -0.15 -0.01 -10.05
N LEU A 21 0.36 1.23 -10.10
CA LEU A 21 0.69 1.90 -11.36
C LEU A 21 1.77 1.14 -12.13
N THR A 22 2.78 0.62 -11.43
CA THR A 22 3.85 -0.18 -12.03
C THR A 22 3.30 -1.46 -12.64
N ALA A 23 2.35 -2.13 -11.96
CA ALA A 23 1.67 -3.32 -12.48
C ALA A 23 0.90 -3.02 -13.78
N TRP A 24 0.17 -1.91 -13.82
CA TRP A 24 -0.55 -1.48 -15.04
C TRP A 24 0.39 -1.13 -16.18
N ILE A 25 1.49 -0.43 -15.90
CA ILE A 25 2.51 -0.12 -16.91
C ILE A 25 3.11 -1.41 -17.45
N SER A 26 3.41 -2.39 -16.58
CA SER A 26 3.94 -3.71 -16.95
C SER A 26 2.96 -4.47 -17.87
N LEU A 27 1.67 -4.47 -17.55
CA LEU A 27 0.62 -5.07 -18.38
C LEU A 27 0.50 -4.38 -19.75
N MET A 28 0.47 -3.05 -19.79
CA MET A 28 0.34 -2.29 -21.04
C MET A 28 1.54 -2.48 -21.97
N LEU A 29 2.74 -2.64 -21.41
CA LEU A 29 3.96 -2.93 -22.17
C LEU A 29 4.09 -4.40 -22.54
N GLY A 30 3.28 -5.30 -21.97
CA GLY A 30 3.42 -6.74 -22.12
C GLY A 30 4.79 -7.25 -21.66
N LYS A 31 5.41 -6.60 -20.67
CA LYS A 31 6.78 -6.87 -20.23
C LYS A 31 6.88 -6.91 -18.71
N ASN A 32 7.72 -7.81 -18.22
CA ASN A 32 8.10 -7.86 -16.81
C ASN A 32 9.00 -6.66 -16.49
N ILE A 33 8.59 -5.84 -15.54
CA ILE A 33 9.41 -4.73 -15.03
C ILE A 33 10.34 -5.31 -13.95
N PHE A 34 11.63 -4.98 -13.98
CA PHE A 34 12.65 -5.53 -13.07
C PHE A 34 12.68 -7.08 -12.99
N GLY A 35 12.20 -7.79 -14.00
CA GLY A 35 12.11 -9.25 -13.99
C GLY A 35 11.00 -9.82 -13.10
N ILE A 36 10.14 -8.97 -12.56
CA ILE A 36 9.00 -9.36 -11.72
C ILE A 36 7.74 -9.40 -12.59
N ALA A 37 6.95 -10.47 -12.43
CA ALA A 37 5.69 -10.62 -13.15
C ALA A 37 4.64 -9.63 -12.61
N PRO A 38 3.78 -9.06 -13.47
CA PRO A 38 2.80 -8.03 -13.10
C PRO A 38 1.89 -8.42 -11.92
N GLU A 39 1.58 -9.70 -11.78
CA GLU A 39 0.73 -10.25 -10.70
C GLU A 39 1.31 -9.96 -9.30
N PHE A 40 2.63 -10.02 -9.14
CA PHE A 40 3.29 -9.76 -7.86
C PHE A 40 3.19 -8.29 -7.45
N TYR A 41 3.20 -7.36 -8.41
CA TYR A 41 2.98 -5.95 -8.12
C TYR A 41 1.53 -5.68 -7.66
N PHE A 42 0.55 -6.41 -8.19
CA PHE A 42 -0.83 -6.33 -7.70
C PHE A 42 -0.97 -6.89 -6.28
N PHE A 43 -0.32 -8.02 -5.98
CA PHE A 43 -0.33 -8.57 -4.62
C PHE A 43 0.30 -7.62 -3.61
N ASP A 44 1.42 -6.99 -3.97
CA ASP A 44 2.08 -6.00 -3.12
C ASP A 44 1.20 -4.75 -2.92
N ALA A 45 0.55 -4.25 -3.97
CA ALA A 45 -0.39 -3.14 -3.87
C ALA A 45 -1.56 -3.44 -2.90
N ILE A 46 -2.12 -4.65 -2.97
CA ILE A 46 -3.17 -5.10 -2.04
C ILE A 46 -2.63 -5.15 -0.60
N GLY A 47 -1.44 -5.73 -0.40
CA GLY A 47 -0.79 -5.80 0.90
C GLY A 47 -0.57 -4.42 1.52
N ALA A 48 -0.08 -3.47 0.73
CA ALA A 48 0.16 -2.09 1.15
C ALA A 48 -1.14 -1.36 1.57
N VAL A 49 -2.26 -1.62 0.87
CA VAL A 49 -3.59 -1.10 1.22
C VAL A 49 -4.11 -1.72 2.51
N LEU A 50 -4.00 -3.04 2.69
CA LEU A 50 -4.39 -3.72 3.93
C LEU A 50 -3.59 -3.19 5.12
N PHE A 51 -2.30 -2.95 4.93
CA PHE A 51 -1.42 -2.39 5.96
C PHE A 51 -1.78 -0.93 6.28
N ALA A 52 -2.15 -0.13 5.28
CA ALA A 52 -2.67 1.23 5.49
C ALA A 52 -3.97 1.22 6.31
N ILE A 53 -4.91 0.33 5.96
CA ILE A 53 -6.18 0.16 6.70
C ILE A 53 -5.91 -0.26 8.15
N PHE A 54 -4.98 -1.19 8.36
CA PHE A 54 -4.57 -1.62 9.69
C PHE A 54 -4.10 -0.44 10.55
N PHE A 55 -3.21 0.41 10.03
CA PHE A 55 -2.74 1.59 10.76
C PHE A 55 -3.84 2.62 11.04
N LEU A 56 -4.82 2.77 10.13
CA LEU A 56 -5.96 3.66 10.34
C LEU A 56 -6.89 3.13 11.45
N ILE A 57 -7.19 1.83 11.45
CA ILE A 57 -8.03 1.18 12.46
C ILE A 57 -7.33 1.21 13.82
N TRP A 58 -6.06 0.79 13.87
CA TRP A 58 -5.28 0.75 15.10
C TRP A 58 -5.09 2.14 15.71
N GLY A 59 -4.75 3.12 14.86
CA GLY A 59 -4.64 4.52 15.27
C GLY A 59 -5.93 5.10 15.82
N LYS A 60 -7.10 4.62 15.39
CA LYS A 60 -8.42 5.01 15.92
C LYS A 60 -8.75 4.33 17.25
N THR A 61 -8.41 3.05 17.42
CA THR A 61 -8.68 2.30 18.67
C THR A 61 -7.91 2.86 19.87
N GLU A 62 -6.69 3.36 19.66
CA GLU A 62 -5.92 4.04 20.72
C GLU A 62 -6.54 5.37 21.19
N GLU A 63 -7.45 5.98 20.40
CA GLU A 63 -8.16 7.20 20.80
C GLU A 63 -9.29 6.93 21.80
N GLY A 64 -9.96 5.78 21.68
CA GLY A 64 -11.09 5.42 22.55
C GLY A 64 -10.68 4.90 23.94
N LYS A 65 -9.38 4.72 24.19
CA LYS A 65 -8.83 4.28 25.47
C LYS A 65 -8.26 5.43 26.33
N LYS A 66 -8.39 6.69 25.88
CA LYS A 66 -7.94 7.88 26.62
C LYS A 66 -9.09 8.61 27.29
#